data_AF-A0A355IUU8-F1
#
_entry.id   AF-A0A355IUU8-F1
#
_cell.length_a   1.000
_cell.length_b   1.000
_cell.length_c   1.000
_cell.angle_alpha   90.00
_cell.angle_beta   90.00
_cell.angle_gamma   90.00
#
_symmetry.space_group_name_H-M   'P 1'
#
loop_
_entity.id
_entity.type
_entity.pdbx_description
1 polymer ?
#
loop_
_entity_poly.entity_id
_entity_poly.type
_entity_poly.pdbx_seq_one_letter_code
_entity_poly.pdbx_strand_id
1 'polypeptide(L)'
;MRKLLHYIRLAVSWLINFFYPFFQSFVPPETFRYAVTGGMNTMFDILLYFLFYNFVLDKHNLDFGIFVISPHIAAFIIVFPITFTSGFLLAKYITFTQSVIRGKVQFIRYGISVSGSILLNYILLKFFVEYLRMWPTFSKAVTTGIVVGYSYFIQRFYTFKTANRYLVEAE
;
A
#
# COMPACT_ATOMS: atom_id res chain seq x y z
N MET A 1 12.56 -15.54 -11.99
CA MET A 1 12.09 -14.25 -11.42
C MET A 1 11.75 -13.18 -12.48
N ARG A 2 12.62 -12.87 -13.45
CA ARG A 2 12.34 -11.84 -14.48
C ARG A 2 11.09 -12.09 -15.34
N LYS A 3 10.82 -13.34 -15.74
CA LYS A 3 9.64 -13.71 -16.55
C LYS A 3 8.32 -13.50 -15.79
N LEU A 4 8.25 -13.90 -14.51
CA LEU A 4 7.05 -13.72 -13.69
C LEU A 4 6.70 -12.23 -13.49
N LEU A 5 7.71 -11.42 -13.12
CA LEU A 5 7.54 -9.97 -12.99
C LEU A 5 7.11 -9.32 -14.31
N HIS A 6 7.59 -9.83 -15.45
CA HIS A 6 7.18 -9.36 -16.76
C HIS A 6 5.70 -9.64 -17.04
N TYR A 7 5.22 -10.86 -16.80
CA TYR A 7 3.79 -11.20 -16.98
C TYR A 7 2.87 -10.41 -16.05
N ILE A 8 3.23 -10.28 -14.77
CA ILE A 8 2.45 -9.47 -13.82
C ILE A 8 2.40 -8.02 -14.30
N ARG A 9 3.53 -7.46 -14.73
CA ARG A 9 3.58 -6.10 -15.26
C ARG A 9 2.69 -5.94 -16.49
N LEU A 10 2.69 -6.89 -17.42
CA LEU A 10 1.83 -6.87 -18.60
C LEU A 10 0.35 -6.95 -18.22
N ALA A 11 -0.04 -7.88 -17.34
CA ALA A 11 -1.42 -8.04 -16.90
C ALA A 11 -1.93 -6.77 -16.20
N VAL A 12 -1.14 -6.20 -15.30
CA VAL A 12 -1.51 -4.97 -14.58
C VAL A 12 -1.52 -3.78 -15.52
N SER A 13 -0.57 -3.67 -16.45
CA SER A 13 -0.55 -2.58 -17.44
C SER A 13 -1.72 -2.67 -18.41
N TRP A 14 -2.14 -3.88 -18.79
CA TRP A 14 -3.33 -4.10 -19.60
C TRP A 14 -4.60 -3.67 -18.85
N LEU A 15 -4.75 -4.10 -17.58
CA LEU A 15 -5.86 -3.68 -16.72
C LEU A 15 -5.91 -2.16 -16.59
N ILE A 16 -4.74 -1.55 -16.36
CA ILE A 16 -4.62 -0.09 -16.23
C ILE A 16 -5.01 0.60 -17.52
N ASN A 17 -4.48 0.17 -18.67
CA ASN A 17 -4.80 0.79 -19.96
C ASN A 17 -6.26 0.57 -20.38
N PHE A 18 -6.90 -0.51 -19.92
CA PHE A 18 -8.31 -0.78 -20.17
C PHE A 18 -9.22 0.18 -19.37
N PHE A 19 -8.92 0.40 -18.09
CA PHE A 19 -9.74 1.25 -17.22
C PHE A 19 -9.35 2.73 -17.24
N TYR A 20 -8.10 3.07 -17.55
CA TYR A 20 -7.61 4.45 -17.52
C TYR A 20 -8.38 5.42 -18.43
N PRO A 21 -8.82 5.06 -19.66
CA PRO A 21 -9.63 5.94 -20.50
C PRO A 21 -10.91 6.45 -19.83
N PHE A 22 -11.48 5.72 -18.87
CA PHE A 22 -12.65 6.14 -18.11
C PHE A 22 -12.33 7.16 -17.01
N PHE A 23 -11.07 7.22 -16.54
CA PHE A 23 -10.62 8.06 -15.44
C PHE A 23 -9.59 9.13 -15.85
N GLN A 24 -9.20 9.17 -17.12
CA GLN A 24 -8.14 10.04 -17.65
C GLN A 24 -8.39 11.52 -17.40
N SER A 25 -9.66 11.95 -17.38
CA SER A 25 -10.03 13.35 -17.14
C SER A 25 -9.93 13.77 -15.68
N PHE A 26 -9.87 12.82 -14.74
CA PHE A 26 -9.90 13.12 -13.30
C PHE A 26 -8.56 12.86 -12.60
N VAL A 27 -7.75 11.93 -13.11
CA VAL A 27 -6.60 11.40 -12.37
C VAL A 27 -5.37 11.25 -13.29
N PRO A 28 -4.18 11.77 -12.87
CA PRO A 28 -2.94 11.53 -13.61
C PRO A 28 -2.60 10.04 -13.74
N PRO A 29 -1.90 9.62 -14.81
CA PRO A 29 -1.58 8.21 -15.05
C PRO A 29 -0.84 7.53 -13.87
N GLU A 30 0.10 8.24 -13.25
CA GLU A 30 0.88 7.73 -12.11
C GLU A 30 0.01 7.52 -10.87
N THR A 31 -0.93 8.43 -10.59
CA THR A 31 -1.89 8.30 -9.48
C THR A 31 -2.84 7.12 -9.71
N PHE A 32 -3.30 6.93 -10.95
CA PHE A 32 -4.14 5.78 -11.28
C PHE A 32 -3.39 4.45 -11.14
N ARG A 33 -2.13 4.38 -11.61
CA ARG A 33 -1.26 3.22 -11.38
C ARG A 33 -1.05 2.93 -9.90
N TYR A 34 -0.85 3.98 -9.10
CA TYR A 34 -0.73 3.84 -7.65
C TYR A 34 -2.01 3.28 -7.02
N ALA A 35 -3.19 3.81 -7.41
CA ALA A 35 -4.47 3.33 -6.90
C ALA A 35 -4.72 1.86 -7.26
N VAL A 36 -4.46 1.44 -8.51
CA VAL A 36 -4.65 0.04 -8.94
C VAL A 36 -3.68 -0.89 -8.23
N THR A 37 -2.38 -0.57 -8.20
CA THR A 37 -1.37 -1.41 -7.54
C THR A 37 -1.55 -1.46 -6.02
N GLY A 38 -1.91 -0.35 -5.40
CA GLY A 38 -2.25 -0.27 -3.99
C GLY A 38 -3.49 -1.12 -3.67
N GLY A 39 -4.56 -0.97 -4.45
CA GLY A 39 -5.79 -1.74 -4.31
C GLY A 39 -5.57 -3.24 -4.50
N MET A 40 -4.77 -3.65 -5.50
CA MET A 40 -4.38 -5.05 -5.69
C MET A 40 -3.61 -5.59 -4.48
N ASN A 41 -2.68 -4.81 -3.92
CA ASN A 41 -1.93 -5.23 -2.74
C ASN A 41 -2.82 -5.34 -1.50
N THR A 42 -3.79 -4.43 -1.33
CA THR A 42 -4.78 -4.50 -0.25
C THR A 42 -5.69 -5.71 -0.39
N MET A 43 -6.17 -6.02 -1.61
CA MET A 43 -6.99 -7.22 -1.82
C MET A 43 -6.19 -8.50 -1.56
N PHE A 44 -4.90 -8.52 -1.96
CA PHE A 44 -3.99 -9.60 -1.64
C PHE A 44 -3.75 -9.75 -0.14
N ASP A 45 -3.62 -8.63 0.58
CA ASP A 45 -3.49 -8.60 2.04
C ASP A 45 -4.74 -9.17 2.73
N ILE A 46 -5.93 -8.74 2.33
CA ILE A 46 -7.20 -9.27 2.86
C ILE A 46 -7.32 -10.78 2.61
N LEU A 47 -6.98 -11.25 1.40
CA LEU A 47 -7.05 -12.66 1.05
C LEU A 47 -6.06 -13.50 1.87
N LEU A 48 -4.80 -13.05 1.98
CA LEU A 48 -3.82 -13.73 2.82
C LEU A 48 -4.24 -13.72 4.28
N TYR A 49 -4.70 -12.58 4.80
CA TYR A 49 -5.20 -12.48 6.16
C TYR A 49 -6.33 -13.47 6.43
N PHE A 50 -7.31 -13.55 5.53
CA PHE A 50 -8.40 -14.53 5.61
C PHE A 50 -7.88 -15.97 5.63
N LEU A 51 -6.93 -16.31 4.75
CA LEU A 51 -6.37 -17.66 4.67
C LEU A 51 -5.58 -18.03 5.94
N PHE A 52 -4.68 -17.16 6.38
CA PHE A 52 -3.84 -17.41 7.56
C PHE A 52 -4.69 -17.45 8.83
N TYR A 53 -5.65 -16.54 8.99
CA TYR A 53 -6.51 -16.49 10.16
C TYR A 53 -7.43 -17.71 10.27
N ASN A 54 -8.08 -18.11 9.17
CA ASN A 54 -9.08 -19.19 9.21
C ASN A 54 -8.51 -20.59 9.02
N PHE A 55 -7.45 -20.78 8.23
CA PHE A 55 -6.99 -22.12 7.86
C PHE A 55 -5.61 -22.47 8.41
N VAL A 56 -4.70 -21.50 8.54
CA VAL A 56 -3.33 -21.78 9.03
C VAL A 56 -3.29 -21.75 10.56
N LEU A 57 -3.83 -20.69 11.16
CA LEU A 57 -3.92 -20.54 12.62
C LEU A 57 -5.19 -21.18 13.18
N ASP A 58 -6.19 -21.41 12.33
CA ASP A 58 -7.50 -21.97 12.69
C ASP A 58 -8.11 -21.28 13.93
N LYS A 59 -7.94 -19.95 14.02
CA LYS A 59 -8.44 -19.12 15.13
C LYS A 59 -7.93 -19.53 16.52
N HIS A 60 -6.86 -20.31 16.61
CA HIS A 60 -6.23 -20.67 17.87
C HIS A 60 -5.27 -19.56 18.33
N ASN A 61 -5.24 -19.32 19.64
CA ASN A 61 -4.24 -18.45 20.24
C ASN A 61 -2.86 -19.11 20.13
N LEU A 62 -1.84 -18.33 19.78
CA LEU A 62 -0.46 -18.77 19.82
C LEU A 62 0.10 -18.48 21.21
N ASP A 63 0.24 -19.54 22.00
CA ASP A 63 0.86 -19.47 23.32
C ASP A 63 2.36 -19.76 23.19
N PHE A 64 3.19 -18.77 23.50
CA PHE A 64 4.65 -18.90 23.53
C PHE A 64 5.19 -19.09 24.95
N GLY A 65 4.32 -19.44 25.91
CA GLY A 65 4.62 -19.67 27.32
C GLY A 65 4.77 -18.37 28.13
N ILE A 66 5.35 -17.32 27.55
CA ILE A 66 5.59 -16.02 28.22
C ILE A 66 4.52 -14.99 27.82
N PHE A 67 3.99 -15.09 26.61
CA PHE A 67 2.94 -14.21 26.09
C PHE A 67 2.03 -14.98 25.12
N VAL A 68 0.77 -14.59 25.11
CA VAL A 68 -0.25 -15.16 24.22
C VAL A 68 -0.56 -14.14 23.13
N ILE A 69 -0.34 -14.53 21.88
CA ILE A 69 -0.72 -13.72 20.72
C ILE A 69 -2.09 -14.21 20.23
N SER A 70 -3.04 -13.30 20.16
CA SER A 70 -4.35 -13.60 19.57
C SER A 70 -4.21 -13.95 18.08
N PRO A 71 -5.03 -14.85 17.53
CA PRO A 71 -4.92 -15.29 16.14
C PRO A 71 -5.00 -14.15 15.14
N HIS A 72 -5.77 -13.09 15.45
CA HIS A 72 -5.92 -11.94 14.56
C HIS A 72 -4.65 -11.06 14.51
N ILE A 73 -3.90 -10.96 15.61
CA ILE A 73 -2.60 -10.26 15.64
C ILE A 73 -1.54 -11.15 14.98
N ALA A 74 -1.55 -12.46 15.25
CA ALA A 74 -0.64 -13.42 14.64
C ALA A 74 -0.76 -13.43 13.11
N ALA A 75 -1.99 -13.51 12.59
CA ALA A 75 -2.25 -13.43 11.14
C ALA A 75 -1.71 -12.12 10.55
N PHE A 76 -1.95 -10.99 11.22
CA PHE A 76 -1.42 -9.69 10.80
C PHE A 76 0.12 -9.69 10.73
N ILE A 77 0.82 -10.19 11.76
CA ILE A 77 2.29 -10.22 11.81
C ILE A 77 2.87 -11.11 10.70
N ILE A 78 2.22 -12.23 10.39
CA ILE A 78 2.70 -13.16 9.36
C ILE A 78 2.47 -12.59 7.94
N VAL A 79 1.31 -11.98 7.71
CA VAL A 79 0.93 -11.46 6.39
C VAL A 79 1.70 -10.17 6.07
N PHE A 80 1.97 -9.32 7.07
CA PHE A 80 2.58 -8.01 6.87
C PHE A 80 3.91 -8.03 6.09
N PRO A 81 4.92 -8.87 6.39
CA PRO A 81 6.16 -8.91 5.61
C PRO A 81 5.94 -9.28 4.14
N ILE A 82 4.98 -10.18 3.88
CA ILE A 82 4.63 -10.62 2.52
C ILE A 82 4.01 -9.44 1.76
N THR A 83 3.01 -8.79 2.36
CA THR A 83 2.23 -7.73 1.70
C THR A 83 2.98 -6.41 1.62
N PHE A 84 3.86 -6.15 2.59
CA PHE A 84 4.84 -5.06 2.54
C PHE A 84 5.81 -5.24 1.37
N THR A 85 6.35 -6.45 1.20
CA THR A 85 7.29 -6.73 0.12
C THR A 85 6.62 -6.70 -1.24
N SER A 86 5.44 -7.31 -1.39
CA SER A 86 4.67 -7.24 -2.64
C SER A 86 4.29 -5.80 -2.97
N GLY A 87 3.83 -5.03 -1.98
CA GLY A 87 3.51 -3.61 -2.14
C GLY A 87 4.70 -2.79 -2.62
N PHE A 88 5.88 -3.01 -2.02
CA PHE A 88 7.12 -2.37 -2.47
C PHE A 88 7.48 -2.76 -3.91
N LEU A 89 7.38 -4.04 -4.27
CA LEU A 89 7.72 -4.51 -5.62
C LEU A 89 6.76 -3.94 -6.67
N LEU A 90 5.45 -3.89 -6.38
CA LEU A 90 4.46 -3.27 -7.25
C LEU A 90 4.74 -1.78 -7.43
N ALA A 91 4.98 -1.05 -6.33
CA ALA A 91 5.32 0.36 -6.37
C ALA A 91 6.58 0.62 -7.21
N LYS A 92 7.62 -0.20 -7.06
CA LYS A 92 8.89 -0.05 -7.77
C LYS A 92 8.82 -0.40 -9.25
N TYR A 93 8.17 -1.51 -9.61
CA TYR A 93 8.22 -2.07 -10.96
C TYR A 93 7.02 -1.73 -11.85
N ILE A 94 5.94 -1.19 -11.29
CA ILE A 94 4.71 -0.88 -12.03
C ILE A 94 4.35 0.60 -11.87
N THR A 95 4.35 1.13 -10.65
CA THR A 95 3.90 2.51 -10.40
C THR A 95 4.96 3.54 -10.70
N PHE A 96 6.11 3.46 -10.02
CA PHE A 96 7.17 4.47 -10.03
C PHE A 96 8.39 3.98 -10.83
N THR A 97 8.16 3.49 -12.04
CA THR A 97 9.19 2.84 -12.88
C THR A 97 10.31 3.79 -13.31
N GLN A 98 10.07 5.10 -13.31
CA GLN A 98 11.04 6.12 -13.73
C GLN A 98 12.04 6.53 -12.63
N SER A 99 11.94 5.95 -11.43
CA SER A 99 12.81 6.30 -10.30
C SER A 99 14.30 6.04 -10.59
N VAL A 100 15.15 7.04 -10.30
CA VAL A 100 16.62 6.95 -10.41
C VAL A 100 17.30 6.43 -9.13
N ILE A 101 16.56 6.26 -8.04
CA ILE A 101 17.10 5.84 -6.73
C ILE A 101 17.43 4.34 -6.72
N ARG A 102 18.57 3.99 -6.11
CA ARG A 102 18.99 2.59 -5.94
C ARG A 102 17.99 1.80 -5.11
N GLY A 103 17.72 0.55 -5.51
CA GLY A 103 16.68 -0.30 -4.92
C GLY A 103 16.78 -0.52 -3.41
N LYS A 104 17.98 -0.65 -2.84
CA LYS A 104 18.17 -0.80 -1.38
C LYS A 104 17.69 0.44 -0.61
N VAL A 105 17.99 1.63 -1.13
CA VAL A 105 17.56 2.90 -0.53
C VAL A 105 16.05 3.09 -0.69
N GLN A 106 15.49 2.73 -1.85
CA GLN A 106 14.04 2.76 -2.06
C GLN A 106 13.30 1.90 -1.02
N PHE A 107 13.81 0.71 -0.71
CA PHE A 107 13.18 -0.20 0.26
C PHE A 107 13.11 0.42 1.66
N ILE A 108 14.21 1.00 2.13
CA ILE A 108 14.25 1.68 3.44
C ILE A 108 13.28 2.87 3.47
N ARG A 109 13.31 3.72 2.43
CA ARG A 109 12.41 4.88 2.34
C ARG A 109 10.94 4.46 2.26
N TYR A 110 10.66 3.37 1.55
CA TYR A 110 9.32 2.80 1.48
C TYR A 110 8.85 2.34 2.87
N GLY A 111 9.72 1.67 3.62
CA GLY A 111 9.47 1.35 5.03
C GLY A 111 9.12 2.56 5.88
N ILE A 112 9.91 3.63 5.79
CA ILE A 112 9.64 4.89 6.50
C ILE A 112 8.28 5.48 6.09
N SER A 113 7.97 5.47 4.79
CA SER A 113 6.69 5.96 4.27
C SER A 113 5.50 5.16 4.79
N VAL A 114 5.59 3.82 4.80
CA VAL A 114 4.53 2.95 5.32
C VAL A 114 4.36 3.16 6.83
N SER A 115 5.45 3.21 7.60
CA SER A 115 5.40 3.47 9.04
C SER A 115 4.79 4.84 9.36
N GLY A 116 5.16 5.88 8.60
CA GLY A 116 4.55 7.21 8.73
C GLY A 116 3.05 7.19 8.43
N SER A 117 2.63 6.38 7.46
CA SER A 117 1.22 6.22 7.09
C SER A 117 0.42 5.50 8.17
N ILE A 118 1.00 4.47 8.79
CA ILE A 118 0.39 3.76 9.95
C ILE A 118 0.23 4.72 11.12
N LEU A 119 1.29 5.48 11.46
CA LEU A 119 1.25 6.45 12.54
C LEU A 119 0.22 7.56 12.29
N LEU A 120 0.15 8.07 11.06
CA LEU A 120 -0.82 9.08 10.67
C LEU A 120 -2.26 8.53 10.74
N ASN A 121 -2.50 7.29 10.29
CA ASN A 121 -3.80 6.63 10.44
C ASN A 121 -4.21 6.55 11.91
N TYR A 122 -3.25 6.09 12.73
CA TYR A 122 -3.13 6.28 14.18
C TYR A 122 -3.85 7.51 14.72
N ILE A 123 -3.12 8.61 14.54
CA ILE A 123 -3.39 9.93 15.10
C ILE A 123 -4.71 10.48 14.57
N LEU A 124 -4.94 10.40 13.25
CA LEU A 124 -6.14 10.96 12.63
C LEU A 124 -7.42 10.26 13.07
N LEU A 125 -7.41 8.92 13.14
CA LEU A 125 -8.58 8.17 13.56
C LEU A 125 -8.92 8.51 15.02
N LYS A 126 -7.90 8.53 15.88
CA LYS A 126 -8.04 8.92 17.29
C LYS A 126 -8.58 10.34 17.41
N PHE A 127 -8.02 11.29 16.68
CA PHE A 127 -8.45 12.68 16.67
C PHE A 127 -9.92 12.83 16.21
N PHE A 128 -10.31 12.22 15.09
CA PHE A 128 -11.67 12.34 14.58
C PHE A 128 -12.71 11.68 15.50
N VAL A 129 -12.41 10.50 16.05
CA VAL A 129 -13.38 9.74 16.85
C VAL A 129 -13.45 10.27 18.29
N GLU A 130 -12.31 10.48 18.95
CA GLU A 130 -12.28 10.85 20.37
C GLU A 130 -12.47 12.36 20.56
N TYR A 131 -11.85 13.19 19.71
CA TYR A 131 -11.87 14.64 19.87
C TYR A 131 -13.03 15.29 19.10
N LEU A 132 -13.19 14.98 17.80
CA LEU A 132 -14.29 15.53 17.01
C LEU A 132 -15.63 14.77 17.16
N ARG A 133 -15.65 13.64 17.91
CA ARG A 133 -16.84 12.80 18.14
C ARG A 133 -17.54 12.39 16.84
N MET A 134 -16.79 12.27 15.75
CA MET A 134 -17.31 11.84 14.45
C MET A 134 -17.67 10.35 14.47
N TRP A 135 -18.65 9.96 13.66
CA TRP A 135 -19.03 8.56 13.52
C TRP A 135 -17.84 7.71 13.05
N PRO A 136 -17.45 6.62 13.75
CA PRO A 136 -16.20 5.92 13.51
C PRO A 136 -15.97 5.45 12.08
N THR A 137 -17.03 4.97 11.41
CA THR A 137 -16.94 4.50 10.01
C THR A 137 -16.64 5.64 9.05
N PHE A 138 -17.29 6.81 9.23
CA PHE A 138 -17.01 7.98 8.41
C PHE A 138 -15.62 8.54 8.70
N SER A 139 -15.21 8.60 9.97
CA SER A 139 -13.83 8.95 10.33
C SER A 139 -12.82 8.04 9.66
N LYS A 140 -13.06 6.72 9.64
CA LYS A 140 -12.17 5.77 8.98
C LYS A 140 -12.08 6.03 7.47
N ALA A 141 -13.20 6.31 6.81
CA ALA A 141 -13.21 6.64 5.39
C ALA A 141 -12.39 7.91 5.07
N VAL A 142 -12.62 9.00 5.82
CA VAL A 142 -11.89 10.27 5.68
C VAL A 142 -10.41 10.09 5.98
N THR A 143 -10.06 9.47 7.10
CA THR A 143 -8.66 9.17 7.47
C THR A 143 -7.99 8.34 6.38
N THR A 144 -8.69 7.36 5.80
CA THR A 144 -8.12 6.51 4.74
C THR A 144 -7.81 7.34 3.50
N GLY A 145 -8.71 8.22 3.06
CA GLY A 145 -8.45 9.14 1.94
C GLY A 145 -7.21 10.01 2.18
N ILE A 146 -7.11 10.61 3.36
CA ILE A 146 -5.96 11.45 3.74
C ILE A 146 -4.65 10.65 3.77
N VAL A 147 -4.67 9.47 4.39
CA VAL A 147 -3.48 8.61 4.53
C VAL A 147 -3.02 8.07 3.18
N VAL A 148 -3.95 7.69 2.29
CA VAL A 148 -3.63 7.26 0.92
C VAL A 148 -3.00 8.41 0.13
N GLY A 149 -3.55 9.62 0.23
CA GLY A 149 -2.96 10.82 -0.37
C GLY A 149 -1.55 11.09 0.14
N TYR A 150 -1.37 11.14 1.46
CA TYR A 150 -0.06 11.28 2.11
C TYR A 150 0.93 10.21 1.63
N SER A 151 0.50 8.94 1.61
CA SER A 151 1.33 7.81 1.18
C SER A 151 1.80 8.01 -0.26
N TYR A 152 0.90 8.41 -1.16
CA TYR A 152 1.23 8.71 -2.55
C TYR A 152 2.26 9.84 -2.66
N PHE A 153 2.06 10.96 -1.96
CA PHE A 153 2.97 12.11 -2.00
C PHE A 153 4.36 11.75 -1.46
N ILE A 154 4.44 11.12 -0.29
CA ILE A 154 5.74 10.69 0.27
C ILE A 154 6.42 9.70 -0.67
N GLN A 155 5.68 8.75 -1.24
CA GLN A 155 6.29 7.77 -2.14
C GLN A 155 6.80 8.42 -3.43
N ARG A 156 6.01 9.32 -4.03
CA ARG A 156 6.35 10.01 -5.28
C ARG A 156 7.52 10.99 -5.11
N PHE A 157 7.50 11.81 -4.07
CA PHE A 157 8.47 12.90 -3.90
C PHE A 157 9.71 12.50 -3.08
N TYR A 158 9.59 11.58 -2.13
CA TYR A 158 10.71 11.18 -1.26
C TYR A 158 11.23 9.77 -1.57
N THR A 159 10.36 8.76 -1.60
CA THR A 159 10.78 7.35 -1.74
C THR A 159 11.37 7.06 -3.11
N PHE A 160 10.66 7.43 -4.17
CA PHE A 160 11.01 7.12 -5.55
C PHE A 160 11.50 8.34 -6.35
N LYS A 161 11.24 9.57 -5.88
CA LYS A 161 11.66 10.82 -6.54
C LYS A 161 11.28 10.89 -8.03
N THR A 162 10.07 10.45 -8.39
CA THR A 162 9.57 10.49 -9.79
C THR A 162 8.98 11.84 -10.18
N ALA A 163 8.67 12.70 -9.21
CA ALA A 163 8.01 13.99 -9.47
C ALA A 163 8.77 14.92 -10.45
N ASN A 164 10.10 14.97 -10.38
CA ASN A 164 10.90 15.93 -11.15
C ASN A 164 11.02 15.64 -12.65
N ARG A 165 10.61 14.45 -13.14
CA ARG A 165 10.73 14.10 -14.56
C ARG A 165 9.50 14.43 -15.40
N TYR A 166 8.30 14.44 -14.82
CA TYR A 166 7.08 14.83 -15.55
C TYR A 166 7.07 16.30 -15.96
N LEU A 167 7.79 17.17 -15.24
CA LEU A 167 7.93 18.58 -15.60
C LEU A 167 8.89 18.79 -16.78
N VAL A 168 9.81 17.85 -17.02
CA VAL A 168 10.81 17.94 -18.11
C VAL A 168 10.29 17.33 -19.42
N GLU A 169 9.31 16.42 -19.36
CA GLU A 169 8.65 15.85 -20.55
C GLU A 169 7.41 16.66 -21.01
N ALA A 170 7.00 17.67 -20.23
CA ALA A 170 5.87 18.56 -20.52
C ALA A 170 6.30 19.97 -21.02
N GLU A 171 7.61 20.21 -21.14
CA GLU A 171 8.26 21.36 -21.79
C GLU A 171 8.84 20.94 -23.14
#